data_AF-A0A1Q3CQ43-F1
#
_entry.id   AF-A0A1Q3CQ43-F1
#
_cell.length_a   1.000
_cell.length_b   1.000
_cell.length_c   1.000
_cell.angle_alpha   90.00
_cell.angle_beta   90.00
_cell.angle_gamma   90.00
#
_symmetry.space_group_name_H-M   'P 1'
#
loop_
_entity.id
_entity.type
_entity.pdbx_description
1 polymer ?
#
loop_
_entity_poly.entity_id
_entity_poly.type
_entity_poly.pdbx_seq_one_letter_code
_entity_poly.pdbx_strand_id
1 'polypeptide(L)'
;NISNVSRRFNPAWFNEYGNWLEYSISKDAAFCFCCYLFRKQGGGDYFVLNGFRSWHKKERFNSHVGAPSSAHNQSWKKCEDFMNQNQHIQAVLVKQSNQAR
;
A
#
# COMPACT_ATOMS: atom_id res chain seq x y z
N ASN A 1 -25.45 -20.80 -15.49
CA ASN A 1 -24.17 -20.19 -15.89
C ASN A 1 -23.39 -19.78 -14.67
N ILE A 2 -22.50 -20.67 -14.20
CA ILE A 2 -21.54 -20.35 -13.13
C ILE A 2 -20.52 -19.41 -13.78
N SER A 3 -20.53 -18.15 -13.37
CA SER A 3 -19.65 -17.12 -13.88
C SER A 3 -18.19 -17.59 -13.80
N ASN A 4 -17.44 -17.40 -14.88
CA ASN A 4 -16.03 -17.71 -15.02
C ASN A 4 -15.16 -16.71 -14.22
N VAL A 5 -15.51 -16.49 -12.95
CA VAL A 5 -14.71 -15.70 -12.03
C VAL A 5 -13.62 -16.63 -11.51
N SER A 6 -12.38 -16.34 -11.87
CA SER A 6 -11.22 -17.02 -11.31
C SER A 6 -11.38 -17.09 -9.79
N ARG A 7 -11.40 -18.31 -9.22
CA ARG A 7 -11.49 -18.54 -7.77
C ARG A 7 -10.19 -18.23 -7.03
N ARG A 8 -9.18 -17.73 -7.74
CA ARG A 8 -7.86 -17.39 -7.20
C ARG A 8 -7.50 -15.97 -7.58
N PHE A 9 -6.85 -15.30 -6.64
CA PHE A 9 -6.25 -13.99 -6.86
C PHE A 9 -5.35 -14.04 -8.10
N ASN A 10 -5.41 -13.00 -8.94
CA ASN A 10 -4.62 -12.91 -10.16
C ASN A 10 -3.26 -12.25 -9.87
N PRO A 11 -2.13 -12.98 -9.90
CA PRO A 11 -0.82 -12.40 -9.60
C PRO A 11 -0.38 -11.34 -10.60
N ALA A 12 -0.94 -11.32 -11.82
CA ALA A 12 -0.63 -10.29 -12.82
C ALA A 12 -0.99 -8.88 -12.32
N TRP A 13 -1.89 -8.75 -11.35
CA TRP A 13 -2.22 -7.46 -10.74
C TRP A 13 -1.07 -6.85 -9.95
N PHE A 14 -0.06 -7.62 -9.54
CA PHE A 14 1.16 -7.04 -8.99
C PHE A 14 1.94 -6.24 -10.03
N ASN A 15 1.81 -6.52 -11.34
CA ASN A 15 2.45 -5.68 -12.35
C ASN A 15 1.77 -4.30 -12.45
N GLU A 16 0.48 -4.22 -12.14
CA GLU A 16 -0.32 -3.00 -12.26
C GLU A 16 -0.37 -2.19 -10.96
N TYR A 17 -0.36 -2.86 -9.80
CA TYR A 17 -0.53 -2.25 -8.48
C TYR A 17 0.62 -2.60 -7.52
N GLY A 18 1.74 -3.11 -8.04
CA GLY A 18 2.84 -3.65 -7.23
C GLY A 18 3.54 -2.65 -6.32
N ASN A 19 3.30 -1.36 -6.51
CA ASN A 19 3.78 -0.35 -5.58
C ASN A 19 3.09 -0.45 -4.21
N TRP A 20 1.84 -0.90 -4.12
CA TRP A 20 1.10 -0.89 -2.86
C TRP A 20 0.32 -2.17 -2.52
N LEU A 21 -0.04 -2.98 -3.52
CA LEU A 21 -0.93 -4.12 -3.34
C LEU A 21 -0.21 -5.28 -2.68
N GLU A 22 -0.72 -5.71 -1.54
CA GLU A 22 -0.27 -6.92 -0.85
C GLU A 22 -1.39 -7.96 -0.86
N TYR A 23 -1.05 -9.25 -0.87
CA TYR A 23 -2.04 -10.33 -0.80
C TYR A 23 -1.64 -11.37 0.25
N SER A 24 -2.57 -11.69 1.14
CA SER A 24 -2.40 -12.74 2.14
C SER A 24 -3.11 -14.01 1.68
N ILE A 25 -2.33 -15.08 1.45
CA ILE A 25 -2.87 -16.41 1.09
C ILE A 25 -3.74 -16.95 2.23
N SER A 26 -3.29 -16.82 3.49
CA SER A 26 -4.02 -17.34 4.65
C SER A 26 -5.35 -16.63 4.91
N LYS A 27 -5.46 -15.35 4.53
CA LYS A 27 -6.70 -14.56 4.66
C LYS A 27 -7.52 -14.48 3.38
N ASP A 28 -6.99 -14.95 2.25
CA ASP A 28 -7.52 -14.75 0.90
C ASP A 28 -7.99 -13.30 0.67
N ALA A 29 -7.10 -12.34 0.97
CA ALA A 29 -7.45 -10.93 1.00
C ALA A 29 -6.30 -10.03 0.55
N ALA A 30 -6.66 -8.94 -0.12
CA ALA A 30 -5.73 -7.88 -0.53
C ALA A 30 -5.60 -6.78 0.52
N PHE A 31 -4.41 -6.21 0.68
CA PHE A 31 -4.08 -5.19 1.68
C PHE A 31 -3.31 -4.01 1.07
N CYS A 32 -3.29 -2.88 1.78
CA CYS A 32 -2.42 -1.73 1.52
C CYS A 32 -1.65 -1.38 2.80
N PHE A 33 -0.37 -1.75 2.86
CA PHE A 33 0.46 -1.54 4.06
C PHE A 33 0.70 -0.06 4.38
N CYS A 34 1.03 0.76 3.37
CA CYS A 34 1.21 2.20 3.58
C CYS A 34 -0.08 2.87 4.09
N CYS A 35 -1.24 2.43 3.60
CA CYS A 35 -2.54 2.89 4.12
C CYS A 35 -2.77 2.43 5.56
N TYR A 36 -2.31 1.23 5.93
CA TYR A 36 -2.37 0.75 7.31
C TYR A 36 -1.55 1.63 8.26
N LEU A 37 -0.31 1.97 7.88
CA LEU A 37 0.57 2.77 8.71
C LEU A 37 0.15 4.25 8.82
N PHE A 38 -0.26 4.85 7.70
CA PHE A 38 -0.39 6.31 7.60
C PHE A 38 -1.83 6.83 7.48
N ARG A 39 -2.84 5.97 7.66
CA ARG A 39 -4.24 6.39 7.68
C ARG A 39 -4.50 7.45 8.76
N LYS A 40 -5.40 8.39 8.44
CA LYS A 40 -6.02 9.23 9.46
C LYS A 40 -7.04 8.41 10.25
N GLN A 41 -7.12 8.64 11.56
CA GLN A 41 -8.10 7.96 12.42
C GLN A 41 -9.52 8.21 11.89
N GLY A 42 -10.35 7.16 11.86
CA GLY A 42 -11.74 7.22 11.36
C GLY A 42 -11.94 6.89 9.87
N GLY A 43 -10.88 6.75 9.07
CA GLY A 43 -10.96 6.30 7.67
C GLY A 43 -10.84 4.79 7.54
N GLY A 44 -11.95 4.07 7.69
CA GLY A 44 -12.00 2.61 7.57
C GLY A 44 -12.08 2.15 6.12
N ASP A 45 -10.93 1.92 5.49
CA ASP A 45 -10.89 1.19 4.22
C ASP A 45 -10.66 -0.31 4.45
N TYR A 46 -11.34 -1.15 3.66
CA TYR A 46 -11.31 -2.61 3.74
C TYR A 46 -9.90 -3.18 3.54
N PHE A 47 -9.04 -2.46 2.81
CA PHE A 47 -7.65 -2.83 2.53
C PHE A 47 -6.72 -2.78 3.76
N VAL A 48 -7.18 -2.28 4.90
CA VAL A 48 -6.29 -1.97 6.03
C VAL A 48 -6.42 -2.96 7.19
N LEU A 49 -7.63 -3.32 7.59
CA LEU A 49 -7.85 -4.14 8.79
C LEU A 49 -8.06 -5.62 8.46
N ASN A 50 -9.14 -5.93 7.76
CA ASN A 50 -9.54 -7.29 7.45
C ASN A 50 -9.06 -7.76 6.08
N GLY A 51 -8.59 -6.82 5.26
CA GLY A 51 -8.24 -7.04 3.87
C GLY A 51 -9.48 -7.08 2.98
N PHE A 52 -9.24 -6.78 1.71
CA PHE A 52 -10.25 -6.75 0.67
C PHE A 52 -10.36 -8.13 0.00
N ARG A 53 -11.44 -8.86 0.30
CA ARG A 53 -11.71 -10.20 -0.25
C ARG A 53 -12.46 -10.19 -1.59
N SER A 54 -13.08 -9.07 -1.95
CA SER A 54 -13.76 -8.93 -3.25
C SER A 54 -12.80 -8.55 -4.38
N TRP A 55 -11.56 -9.06 -4.34
CA TRP A 55 -10.48 -8.73 -5.26
C TRP A 55 -10.83 -9.02 -6.72
N HIS A 56 -11.78 -9.93 -6.99
CA HIS A 56 -12.32 -10.18 -8.33
C HIS A 56 -12.93 -8.94 -8.99
N LYS A 57 -13.29 -7.91 -8.19
CA LYS A 57 -13.72 -6.59 -8.63
C LYS A 57 -12.52 -5.66 -8.76
N LYS A 58 -11.71 -5.89 -9.80
CA LYS A 58 -10.45 -5.14 -10.04
C LYS A 58 -10.63 -3.62 -10.00
N GLU A 59 -11.78 -3.11 -10.46
CA GLU A 59 -12.15 -1.69 -10.42
C GLU A 59 -12.12 -1.07 -9.01
N ARG A 60 -12.21 -1.90 -7.96
CA ARG A 60 -12.08 -1.46 -6.56
C ARG A 60 -10.66 -1.10 -6.19
N PHE A 61 -9.64 -1.66 -6.85
CA PHE A 61 -8.25 -1.21 -6.70
C PHE A 61 -8.09 0.21 -7.25
N ASN A 62 -8.68 0.51 -8.41
CA ASN A 62 -8.65 1.86 -8.99
C ASN A 62 -9.39 2.85 -8.09
N SER A 63 -10.53 2.45 -7.52
CA SER A 63 -11.28 3.29 -6.57
C SER A 63 -10.51 3.53 -5.27
N HIS A 64 -9.74 2.53 -4.80
CA HIS A 64 -8.86 2.66 -3.64
C HIS A 64 -7.75 3.67 -3.89
N VAL A 65 -7.05 3.55 -5.04
CA VAL A 65 -6.02 4.52 -5.46
C VAL A 65 -6.62 5.91 -5.60
N GLY A 66 -7.76 6.04 -6.28
CA GLY A 66 -8.52 7.28 -6.41
C GLY A 66 -7.75 8.42 -7.10
N ALA A 67 -8.18 9.65 -6.86
CA ALA A 67 -7.55 10.86 -7.39
C ALA A 67 -6.19 11.17 -6.71
N PRO A 68 -5.35 12.07 -7.27
CA PRO A 68 -4.04 12.41 -6.68
C PRO A 68 -4.08 12.91 -5.23
N SER A 69 -5.20 13.46 -4.78
CA SER A 69 -5.44 13.92 -3.41
C SER A 69 -6.09 12.86 -2.51
N SER A 70 -6.26 11.62 -2.98
CA SER A 70 -6.89 10.54 -2.22
C SER A 70 -6.11 10.19 -0.95
N ALA A 71 -6.80 9.54 -0.01
CA ALA A 71 -6.18 9.04 1.21
C ALA A 71 -5.06 8.03 0.91
N HIS A 72 -5.22 7.21 -0.13
CA HIS A 72 -4.20 6.29 -0.61
C HIS A 72 -2.93 7.05 -1.02
N ASN A 73 -3.04 8.00 -1.95
CA ASN A 73 -1.88 8.74 -2.46
C ASN A 73 -1.19 9.57 -1.36
N GLN A 74 -1.95 10.12 -0.41
CA GLN A 74 -1.37 10.79 0.77
C GLN A 74 -0.61 9.82 1.68
N SER A 75 -1.12 8.61 1.87
CA SER A 75 -0.46 7.57 2.66
C SER A 75 0.77 7.02 1.95
N TRP A 76 0.70 6.86 0.62
CA TRP A 76 1.81 6.43 -0.22
C TRP A 76 2.99 7.40 -0.16
N LYS A 77 2.75 8.71 -0.32
CA LYS A 77 3.81 9.73 -0.20
C LYS A 77 4.55 9.66 1.14
N LYS A 78 3.81 9.55 2.24
CA LYS A 78 4.41 9.38 3.58
C LYS A 78 5.23 8.09 3.69
N CYS A 79 4.79 7.04 3.01
CA CYS A 79 5.51 5.78 2.94
C CYS A 79 6.82 5.92 2.16
N GLU A 80 6.79 6.59 1.01
CA GLU A 80 8.00 6.90 0.23
C GLU A 80 9.00 7.72 1.05
N ASP A 81 8.53 8.76 1.75
CA ASP A 81 9.34 9.57 2.65
C ASP A 81 9.93 8.72 3.79
N PHE A 82 9.13 7.83 4.39
CA PHE A 82 9.56 6.93 5.45
C PHE A 82 10.62 5.93 4.98
N MET A 83 10.47 5.38 3.77
CA MET A 83 11.42 4.44 3.18
C MET A 83 12.71 5.12 2.69
N ASN A 84 12.73 6.44 2.59
CA ASN A 84 13.92 7.20 2.20
C ASN A 84 14.97 7.25 3.32
N GLN A 85 15.88 6.28 3.30
CA GLN A 85 16.97 6.13 4.26
C GLN A 85 17.87 7.37 4.39
N ASN A 86 17.95 8.23 3.37
CA ASN A 86 18.75 9.45 3.43
C ASN A 86 18.23 10.49 4.42
N GLN A 87 16.97 10.36 4.84
CA GLN A 87 16.35 11.20 5.87
C GLN A 87 16.33 10.52 7.25
N HIS A 88 16.88 9.31 7.37
CA HIS A 88 16.94 8.62 8.66
C HIS A 88 17.98 9.29 9.57
N ILE A 89 17.75 9.19 10.87
CA ILE A 89 18.62 9.79 11.91
C ILE A 89 20.08 9.37 11.70
N GLN A 90 20.32 8.11 11.34
CA GLN A 90 21.66 7.59 11.06
C GLN A 90 22.37 8.34 9.92
N ALA A 91 21.66 8.61 8.82
CA ALA A 91 22.23 9.33 7.69
C ALA A 91 22.60 10.78 8.05
N VAL A 92 21.81 11.42 8.91
CA VAL A 92 22.12 12.76 9.44
C VAL A 92 23.36 12.72 10.35
N LEU A 93 23.45 11.74 11.26
CA LEU A 93 24.60 11.57 12.16
C LEU A 93 25.90 11.31 11.39
N VAL A 94 25.87 10.45 10.37
CA VAL A 94 27.05 10.17 9.51
C VAL A 94 27.48 11.41 8.72
N LYS A 95 26.53 12.22 8.20
CA LYS A 95 26.86 13.48 7.53
C LYS A 95 27.53 14.46 8.48
N GLN A 96 27.01 14.61 9.70
CA GLN A 96 27.60 15.48 10.72
C GLN A 96 29.01 15.04 11.10
N SER A 97 29.23 13.74 11.33
CA SER A 97 30.58 13.23 11.67
C SER A 97 31.58 13.45 10.54
N ASN A 98 31.16 13.31 9.28
CA ASN A 98 32.02 13.55 8.12
C ASN A 98 32.33 15.03 7.88
N GLN A 99 31.43 15.94 8.27
CA GLN A 99 31.64 17.39 8.18
C GLN A 99 32.51 17.94 9.33
N ALA A 100 32.52 17.26 10.48
CA ALA A 100 33.34 17.63 11.63
C ALA A 100 34.79 17.10 11.55
N ARG A 101 35.14 16.40 10.48
CA ARG A 101 36.46 15.83 10.22
C ARG A 101 37.21 16.65 9.18
#